data_AF-A0A3B8W6V6-F1
#
_entry.id   AF-A0A3B8W6V6-F1
#
_cell.length_a   1.000
_cell.length_b   1.000
_cell.length_c   1.000
_cell.angle_alpha   90.00
_cell.angle_beta   90.00
_cell.angle_gamma   90.00
#
_symmetry.space_group_name_H-M   'P 1'
#
loop_
_entity.id
_entity.type
_entity.pdbx_description
1 polymer ?
#
loop_
_entity_poly.entity_id
_entity_poly.type
_entity_poly.pdbx_seq_one_letter_code
_entity_poly.pdbx_strand_id
1 'polypeptide(L)'
;SYGVGLGIEFVFATIRRHPVNEGFLVTGMLIPLVMPPDVPLWQVAVATAFAVIIGKEAFGGTGMNVVNIALTARAFLYFAYPTDISGEVWTYLGEGATAVAGYSGATPLAVAAAAAKGTQVVNEFNSFGSTWAPGIYSFQSLFLGTQPGYNGEHSPLMCLIGALILIVTGTGSWKIIVGVFGGAYGMGLLLNILAGDNAFMAMPAYYHLVIGGLAFGAVFMATDPVTAAQTETGKWYYGILIGMFTVLIRVFNPAYPEGIMLAILLMNVFAPLIDYFVVSANKTRRLKRATV
;
A
#
# COMPACT_ATOMS: atom_id res chain seq x y z
N SER A 1 4.01 4.47 -17.78
CA SER A 1 4.96 3.58 -17.08
C SER A 1 5.76 2.71 -18.06
N TYR A 2 5.10 1.87 -18.86
CA TYR A 2 5.80 0.88 -19.71
C TYR A 2 6.85 1.44 -20.65
N GLY A 3 6.51 2.44 -21.47
CA GLY A 3 7.45 2.96 -22.48
C GLY A 3 8.77 3.45 -21.88
N VAL A 4 8.71 4.16 -20.75
CA VAL A 4 9.90 4.69 -20.08
C VAL A 4 10.64 3.60 -19.31
N GLY A 5 9.92 2.80 -18.52
CA GLY A 5 10.56 1.81 -17.66
C GLY A 5 11.19 0.67 -18.45
N LEU A 6 10.51 0.12 -19.45
CA LEU A 6 11.10 -0.86 -20.36
C LEU A 6 12.23 -0.24 -21.17
N GLY A 7 12.07 0.99 -21.67
CA GLY A 7 13.12 1.69 -22.41
C GLY A 7 14.42 1.79 -21.61
N ILE A 8 14.34 2.16 -20.33
CA ILE A 8 15.51 2.22 -19.43
C ILE A 8 16.08 0.81 -19.18
N GLU A 9 15.25 -0.19 -18.92
CA GLU A 9 15.70 -1.56 -18.71
C GLU A 9 16.44 -2.11 -19.94
N PHE A 10 15.93 -1.87 -21.16
CA PHE A 10 16.62 -2.25 -22.40
C PHE A 10 17.99 -1.59 -22.53
N VAL A 11 18.10 -0.30 -22.16
CA VAL A 11 19.39 0.42 -22.18
C VAL A 11 20.37 -0.21 -21.19
N PHE A 12 19.94 -0.45 -19.95
CA PHE A 12 20.81 -1.07 -18.93
C PHE A 12 21.16 -2.52 -19.26
N ALA A 13 20.24 -3.30 -19.82
CA ALA A 13 20.48 -4.65 -20.30
C ALA A 13 21.55 -4.67 -21.40
N THR A 14 21.51 -3.71 -22.32
CA THR A 14 22.51 -3.56 -23.39
C THR A 14 23.87 -3.19 -22.82
N ILE A 15 23.93 -2.24 -21.88
CA ILE A 15 25.18 -1.81 -21.23
C ILE A 15 25.82 -2.96 -20.43
N ARG A 16 25.01 -3.73 -19.69
CA ARG A 16 25.47 -4.81 -18.81
C ARG A 16 25.55 -6.18 -19.48
N ARG A 17 25.18 -6.29 -20.77
CA ARG A 17 25.18 -7.51 -21.58
C ARG A 17 24.49 -8.71 -20.92
N HIS A 18 23.30 -8.48 -20.37
CA HIS A 18 22.46 -9.54 -19.79
C HIS A 18 21.07 -9.55 -20.45
N PRO A 19 20.33 -10.67 -20.41
CA PRO A 19 19.00 -10.74 -21.01
C PRO A 19 17.99 -9.89 -20.23
N VAL A 20 17.03 -9.32 -20.94
CA VAL A 20 15.92 -8.56 -20.35
C VAL A 20 14.99 -9.51 -19.58
N ASN A 21 14.56 -9.09 -18.39
CA ASN A 21 13.76 -9.92 -17.50
C ASN A 21 12.29 -9.47 -17.54
N GLU A 22 11.37 -10.41 -17.38
CA GLU A 22 9.92 -10.15 -17.39
C GLU A 22 9.42 -9.42 -16.12
N GLY A 23 10.25 -9.32 -15.08
CA GLY A 23 9.85 -8.73 -13.78
C GLY A 23 9.31 -7.30 -13.86
N PHE A 24 9.70 -6.52 -14.88
CA PHE A 24 9.15 -5.17 -15.05
C PHE A 24 7.75 -5.16 -15.66
N LEU A 25 7.30 -6.24 -16.30
CA LEU A 25 5.93 -6.32 -16.83
C LEU A 25 4.90 -6.13 -15.72
N VAL A 26 5.12 -6.77 -14.56
CA VAL A 26 4.26 -6.62 -13.39
C VAL A 26 4.39 -5.22 -12.79
N THR A 27 5.62 -4.73 -12.62
CA THR A 27 5.88 -3.39 -12.05
C THR A 27 5.23 -2.28 -12.88
N GLY A 28 5.32 -2.38 -14.21
CA GLY A 28 4.75 -1.41 -15.15
C GLY A 28 3.22 -1.35 -15.10
N MET A 29 2.56 -2.45 -14.73
CA MET A 29 1.11 -2.56 -14.48
C MET A 29 0.73 -2.00 -13.12
N LEU A 30 1.55 -2.24 -12.08
CA LEU A 30 1.25 -1.80 -10.72
C LEU A 30 1.43 -0.29 -10.52
N ILE A 31 2.39 0.35 -11.19
CA ILE A 31 2.62 1.81 -11.10
C ILE A 31 1.34 2.61 -11.38
N PRO A 32 0.65 2.48 -12.53
CA PRO A 32 -0.56 3.27 -12.80
C PRO A 32 -1.72 2.93 -11.85
N LEU A 33 -1.78 1.72 -11.30
CA LEU A 33 -2.85 1.32 -10.37
C LEU A 33 -2.74 1.97 -8.98
N VAL A 34 -1.54 2.42 -8.60
CA VAL A 34 -1.29 3.12 -7.32
C VAL A 34 -1.16 4.62 -7.46
N MET A 35 -1.44 5.15 -8.65
CA MET A 35 -1.43 6.58 -8.91
C MET A 35 -2.86 7.10 -9.10
N PRO A 36 -3.12 8.37 -8.75
CA PRO A 36 -4.34 9.04 -9.16
C PRO A 36 -4.49 9.01 -10.69
N PRO A 37 -5.73 8.90 -11.21
CA PRO A 37 -5.98 8.94 -12.65
C PRO A 37 -5.64 10.28 -13.29
N ASP A 38 -5.64 11.37 -12.51
CA ASP A 38 -5.44 12.74 -12.99
C ASP A 38 -3.97 13.18 -13.04
N VAL A 39 -3.03 12.32 -12.60
CA VAL A 39 -1.60 12.67 -12.60
C VAL A 39 -1.09 12.87 -14.03
N PRO A 40 -0.41 14.00 -14.33
CA PRO A 40 0.19 14.23 -15.62
C PRO A 40 1.12 13.10 -16.07
N LEU A 41 0.95 12.63 -17.31
CA LEU A 41 1.71 11.48 -17.85
C LEU A 41 3.23 11.66 -17.79
N TRP A 42 3.73 12.90 -17.87
CA TRP A 42 5.15 13.22 -17.77
C TRP A 42 5.70 13.00 -16.35
N GLN A 43 4.90 13.24 -15.31
CA GLN A 43 5.29 12.97 -13.93
C GLN A 43 5.41 11.46 -13.70
N VAL A 44 4.44 10.69 -14.20
CA VAL A 44 4.50 9.22 -14.18
C VAL A 44 5.74 8.71 -14.91
N ALA A 45 6.12 9.33 -16.03
CA ALA A 45 7.34 9.00 -16.75
C ALA A 45 8.60 9.26 -15.90
N VAL A 46 8.75 10.45 -15.32
CA VAL A 46 9.91 10.80 -14.48
C VAL A 46 9.99 9.91 -13.24
N ALA A 47 8.87 9.66 -12.58
CA ALA A 47 8.79 8.79 -11.41
C ALA A 47 9.15 7.34 -11.72
N THR A 48 8.66 6.83 -12.86
CA THR A 48 9.03 5.49 -13.34
C THR A 48 10.52 5.43 -13.63
N ALA A 49 11.09 6.46 -14.26
CA ALA A 49 12.52 6.52 -14.54
C ALA A 49 13.35 6.51 -13.24
N PHE A 50 12.98 7.34 -12.27
CA PHE A 50 13.63 7.38 -10.96
C PHE A 50 13.58 6.01 -10.27
N ALA A 51 12.40 5.40 -10.21
CA ALA A 51 12.20 4.13 -9.53
C ALA A 51 12.97 2.98 -10.20
N VAL A 52 13.01 2.92 -11.53
CA VAL A 52 13.76 1.88 -12.26
C VAL A 52 15.26 2.09 -12.09
N ILE A 53 15.76 3.31 -12.25
CA ILE A 53 17.21 3.58 -12.16
C ILE A 53 17.71 3.34 -10.73
N ILE A 54 17.03 3.93 -9.74
CA ILE A 54 17.49 3.92 -8.34
C ILE A 54 17.01 2.68 -7.59
N GLY A 55 15.77 2.26 -7.78
CA GLY A 55 15.17 1.14 -7.04
C GLY A 55 15.54 -0.24 -7.59
N LYS A 56 15.90 -0.34 -8.88
CA LYS A 56 16.18 -1.61 -9.57
C LYS A 56 17.60 -1.69 -10.13
N GLU A 57 17.94 -0.81 -11.08
CA GLU A 57 19.17 -0.95 -11.85
C GLU A 57 20.42 -0.63 -11.04
N ALA A 58 20.35 0.31 -10.10
CA ALA A 58 21.45 0.63 -9.19
C ALA A 58 21.91 -0.58 -8.36
N PHE A 59 20.99 -1.50 -8.01
CA PHE A 59 21.27 -2.67 -7.18
C PHE A 59 21.62 -3.94 -7.97
N GLY A 60 21.70 -3.86 -9.30
CA GLY A 60 22.07 -5.00 -10.15
C GLY A 60 20.95 -5.56 -11.02
N GLY A 61 19.75 -4.97 -10.99
CA GLY A 61 18.62 -5.37 -11.82
C GLY A 61 17.65 -6.32 -11.13
N THR A 62 16.86 -7.05 -11.91
CA THR A 62 15.76 -7.89 -11.40
C THR A 62 16.26 -8.96 -10.44
N GLY A 63 15.64 -9.06 -9.25
CA GLY A 63 15.99 -10.03 -8.21
C GLY A 63 16.98 -9.51 -7.16
N MET A 64 17.53 -8.32 -7.35
CA MET A 64 18.45 -7.67 -6.39
C MET A 64 17.84 -6.42 -5.75
N ASN A 65 16.54 -6.17 -5.97
CA ASN A 65 15.88 -4.96 -5.51
C ASN A 65 15.74 -4.99 -3.99
N VAL A 66 16.14 -3.90 -3.32
CA VAL A 66 15.97 -3.74 -1.88
C VAL A 66 14.56 -3.25 -1.54
N VAL A 67 13.94 -2.48 -2.44
CA VAL A 67 12.63 -1.84 -2.24
C VAL A 67 11.69 -2.13 -3.40
N ASN A 68 10.38 -2.11 -3.13
CA ASN A 68 9.37 -2.33 -4.16
C ASN A 68 9.35 -1.13 -5.14
N ILE A 69 9.68 -1.38 -6.40
CA ILE A 69 9.87 -0.35 -7.43
C ILE A 69 8.59 0.46 -7.68
N ALA A 70 7.42 -0.19 -7.72
CA ALA A 70 6.16 0.50 -7.97
C ALA A 70 5.85 1.48 -6.83
N LEU A 71 6.10 1.06 -5.58
CA LEU A 71 5.97 1.94 -4.42
C LEU A 71 7.06 3.02 -4.37
N THR A 72 8.27 2.76 -4.87
CA THR A 72 9.31 3.79 -4.99
C THR A 72 8.90 4.87 -5.99
N ALA A 73 8.28 4.51 -7.13
CA ALA A 73 7.75 5.48 -8.08
C ALA A 73 6.67 6.35 -7.43
N ARG A 74 5.78 5.71 -6.66
CA ARG A 74 4.76 6.40 -5.87
C ARG A 74 5.37 7.34 -4.84
N ALA A 75 6.33 6.87 -4.06
CA ALA A 75 7.00 7.68 -3.04
C ALA A 75 7.74 8.87 -3.64
N PHE A 76 8.36 8.72 -4.82
CA PHE A 76 8.99 9.83 -5.52
C PHE A 76 7.99 10.94 -5.83
N LEU A 77 6.86 10.62 -6.47
CA LEU A 77 5.84 11.64 -6.74
C LEU A 77 5.21 12.17 -5.45
N TYR A 78 5.04 11.32 -4.45
CA TYR A 78 4.48 11.68 -3.16
C TYR A 78 5.25 12.82 -2.48
N PHE A 79 6.59 12.78 -2.54
CA PHE A 79 7.44 13.81 -1.95
C PHE A 79 7.82 14.93 -2.91
N ALA A 80 7.94 14.66 -4.21
CA ALA A 80 8.34 15.67 -5.20
C ALA A 80 7.17 16.54 -5.68
N TYR A 81 5.97 15.97 -5.79
CA TYR A 81 4.76 16.63 -6.31
C TYR A 81 3.56 16.34 -5.40
N PRO A 82 3.59 16.78 -4.13
CA PRO A 82 2.55 16.45 -3.17
C PRO A 82 1.18 17.01 -3.60
N THR A 83 1.09 18.14 -4.31
CA THR A 83 -0.18 18.73 -4.74
C THR A 83 -0.98 17.85 -5.70
N ASP A 84 -0.27 17.06 -6.52
CA ASP A 84 -0.89 16.26 -7.58
C ASP A 84 -1.23 14.84 -7.09
N ILE A 85 -0.77 14.47 -5.89
CA ILE A 85 -1.05 13.20 -5.21
C ILE A 85 -1.89 13.37 -3.93
N SER A 86 -1.80 14.53 -3.27
CA SER A 86 -2.47 14.85 -2.01
C SER A 86 -3.14 16.23 -2.08
N GLY A 87 -4.40 16.33 -1.64
CA GLY A 87 -5.14 17.60 -1.54
C GLY A 87 -6.48 17.66 -2.28
N GLU A 88 -7.05 18.86 -2.43
CA GLU A 88 -8.39 19.11 -3.01
C GLU A 88 -8.55 18.71 -4.50
N VAL A 89 -7.50 18.20 -5.14
CA VAL A 89 -7.59 17.54 -6.46
C VAL A 89 -8.56 16.35 -6.40
N TRP A 90 -8.78 15.77 -5.22
CA TRP A 90 -9.77 14.73 -4.94
C TRP A 90 -11.19 15.28 -4.69
N THR A 91 -11.44 16.59 -4.73
CA THR A 91 -12.74 17.18 -4.35
C THR A 91 -13.24 18.34 -5.23
N TYR A 92 -12.43 18.86 -6.16
CA TYR A 92 -12.76 20.09 -6.88
C TYR A 92 -13.72 19.88 -8.07
N LEU A 93 -15.00 19.63 -7.79
CA LEU A 93 -16.05 19.96 -8.75
C LEU A 93 -16.17 21.49 -8.77
N GLY A 94 -15.70 22.14 -9.84
CA GLY A 94 -15.86 23.58 -10.00
C GLY A 94 -17.30 24.05 -9.73
N GLU A 95 -17.46 25.31 -9.31
CA GLU A 95 -18.77 25.87 -8.90
C GLU A 95 -19.88 25.52 -9.91
N GLY A 96 -20.87 24.75 -9.45
CA GLY A 96 -22.05 24.36 -10.24
C GLY A 96 -21.95 23.07 -11.06
N ALA A 97 -20.84 22.32 -10.99
CA ALA A 97 -20.72 21.03 -11.66
C ALA A 97 -21.43 19.91 -10.88
N THR A 98 -22.24 19.10 -11.59
CA THR A 98 -22.80 17.84 -11.07
C THR A 98 -21.82 16.70 -11.36
N ALA A 99 -21.54 15.87 -10.35
CA ALA A 99 -20.61 14.76 -10.52
C ALA A 99 -21.17 13.71 -11.48
N VAL A 100 -20.47 13.51 -12.59
CA VAL A 100 -20.67 12.36 -13.47
C VAL A 100 -20.24 11.09 -12.70
N ALA A 101 -20.97 9.99 -12.88
CA ALA A 101 -20.60 8.70 -12.30
C ALA A 101 -19.14 8.34 -12.65
N GLY A 102 -18.26 8.25 -11.63
CA GLY A 102 -16.83 8.04 -11.81
C GLY A 102 -15.93 9.23 -11.46
N TYR A 103 -16.48 10.34 -10.94
CA TYR A 103 -15.68 11.47 -10.44
C TYR A 103 -14.90 11.10 -9.17
N SER A 104 -13.63 11.50 -9.12
CA SER A 104 -12.69 11.28 -8.01
C SER A 104 -13.05 12.21 -6.84
N GLY A 105 -13.71 11.65 -5.82
CA GLY A 105 -14.15 12.34 -4.59
C GLY A 105 -13.21 12.10 -3.40
N ALA A 106 -13.46 12.77 -2.28
CA ALA A 106 -12.65 12.60 -1.06
C ALA A 106 -12.59 11.13 -0.66
N THR A 107 -11.38 10.60 -0.52
CA THR A 107 -11.18 9.22 -0.05
C THR A 107 -11.73 9.07 1.38
N PRO A 108 -12.23 7.89 1.78
CA PRO A 108 -12.68 7.65 3.16
C PRO A 108 -11.61 7.95 4.19
N LEU A 109 -10.35 7.75 3.82
CA LEU A 109 -9.22 8.05 4.67
C LEU A 109 -9.07 9.56 4.89
N ALA A 110 -9.28 10.37 3.85
CA ALA A 110 -9.30 11.83 3.97
C ALA A 110 -10.48 12.30 4.84
N VAL A 111 -11.68 11.73 4.65
CA VAL A 111 -12.86 12.04 5.47
C VAL A 111 -12.64 11.63 6.93
N ALA A 112 -12.04 10.47 7.18
CA ALA A 112 -11.73 10.00 8.53
C ALA A 112 -10.65 10.85 9.22
N ALA A 113 -9.64 11.32 8.47
CA ALA A 113 -8.61 12.21 8.99
C ALA A 113 -9.12 13.63 9.28
N ALA A 114 -10.12 14.09 8.53
CA ALA A 114 -10.76 15.39 8.71
C ALA A 114 -11.88 15.40 9.79
N ALA A 115 -12.22 14.25 10.36
CA ALA A 115 -13.27 14.13 11.37
C ALA A 115 -12.96 14.98 12.60
N ALA A 116 -13.95 15.73 13.07
CA ALA A 116 -13.81 16.59 14.23
C ALA A 116 -13.57 15.77 15.52
N LYS A 117 -12.81 16.32 16.46
CA LYS A 117 -12.57 15.67 17.76
C LYS A 117 -13.90 15.41 18.47
N GLY A 118 -14.06 14.20 19.01
CA GLY A 118 -15.29 13.78 19.69
C GLY A 118 -16.45 13.34 18.80
N THR A 119 -16.33 13.41 17.46
CA THR A 119 -17.33 12.81 16.55
C THR A 119 -16.95 11.38 16.17
N GLN A 120 -17.96 10.54 15.97
CA GLN A 120 -17.75 9.19 15.44
C GLN A 120 -17.51 9.30 13.93
N VAL A 121 -16.38 8.78 13.43
CA VAL A 121 -16.03 8.78 12.00
C VAL A 121 -17.15 8.20 11.12
N VAL A 122 -17.89 7.21 11.64
CA VAL A 122 -19.04 6.62 10.94
C VAL A 122 -20.17 7.63 10.70
N ASN A 123 -20.36 8.60 11.59
CA ASN A 123 -21.34 9.67 11.42
C ASN A 123 -20.89 10.67 10.35
N GLU A 124 -19.59 10.97 10.28
CA GLU A 124 -19.00 11.81 9.22
C GLU A 124 -19.08 11.13 7.84
N PHE A 125 -18.89 9.81 7.80
CA PHE A 125 -19.11 9.02 6.58
C PHE A 125 -20.55 9.10 6.09
N ASN A 126 -21.52 9.07 7.00
CA ASN A 126 -22.93 9.18 6.66
C ASN A 126 -23.32 10.60 6.23
N SER A 127 -22.80 11.64 6.90
CA SER A 127 -23.06 13.04 6.55
C SER A 127 -22.45 13.40 5.19
N PHE A 128 -21.17 13.09 4.96
CA PHE A 128 -20.48 13.36 3.72
C PHE A 128 -21.04 12.53 2.55
N GLY A 129 -21.35 11.25 2.80
CA GLY A 129 -21.95 10.36 1.81
C GLY A 129 -23.33 10.81 1.35
N SER A 130 -24.15 11.36 2.25
CA SER A 130 -25.52 11.81 1.93
C SER A 130 -25.59 12.92 0.87
N THR A 131 -24.51 13.69 0.69
CA THR A 131 -24.38 14.71 -0.37
C THR A 131 -24.29 14.11 -1.77
N TRP A 132 -23.82 12.87 -1.88
CA TRP A 132 -23.58 12.18 -3.16
C TRP A 132 -24.63 11.09 -3.42
N ALA A 133 -24.74 10.13 -2.51
CA ALA A 133 -25.85 9.20 -2.42
C ALA A 133 -25.87 8.54 -1.03
N PRO A 134 -27.05 8.28 -0.46
CA PRO A 134 -27.17 7.66 0.85
C PRO A 134 -26.47 6.29 0.87
N GLY A 135 -25.55 6.11 1.83
CA GLY A 135 -24.86 4.83 2.03
C GLY A 135 -23.60 4.59 1.19
N ILE A 136 -23.08 5.57 0.43
CA ILE A 136 -21.83 5.40 -0.36
C ILE A 136 -20.63 5.00 0.51
N TYR A 137 -20.55 5.46 1.76
CA TYR A 137 -19.49 5.10 2.71
C TYR A 137 -19.92 4.03 3.74
N SER A 138 -21.01 3.31 3.49
CA SER A 138 -21.39 2.14 4.29
C SER A 138 -20.32 1.05 4.22
N PHE A 139 -20.24 0.17 5.22
CA PHE A 139 -19.26 -0.92 5.19
C PHE A 139 -19.40 -1.81 3.95
N GLN A 140 -20.64 -2.06 3.50
CA GLN A 140 -20.90 -2.88 2.31
C GLN A 140 -20.42 -2.21 1.03
N SER A 141 -20.67 -0.91 0.87
CA SER A 141 -20.19 -0.15 -0.29
C SER A 141 -18.67 0.04 -0.28
N LEU A 142 -18.05 0.19 0.90
CA LEU A 142 -16.59 0.19 1.07
C LEU A 142 -15.98 -1.16 0.69
N PHE A 143 -16.63 -2.26 1.05
CA PHE A 143 -16.14 -3.61 0.76
C PHE A 143 -16.31 -3.99 -0.72
N LEU A 144 -17.43 -3.60 -1.33
CA LEU A 144 -17.71 -3.83 -2.75
C LEU A 144 -16.93 -2.87 -3.65
N GLY A 145 -16.67 -1.66 -3.17
CA GLY A 145 -15.90 -0.64 -3.86
C GLY A 145 -16.67 0.32 -4.71
N THR A 146 -17.92 0.59 -4.36
CA THR A 146 -18.79 1.54 -5.08
C THR A 146 -18.54 2.99 -4.66
N GLN A 147 -17.38 3.27 -4.06
CA GLN A 147 -17.04 4.57 -3.51
C GLN A 147 -16.02 5.33 -4.38
N PRO A 148 -15.94 6.67 -4.27
CA PRO A 148 -14.88 7.46 -4.89
C PRO A 148 -13.50 7.18 -4.25
N GLY A 149 -12.44 7.13 -5.06
CA GLY A 149 -11.07 6.75 -4.68
C GLY A 149 -10.18 6.53 -5.91
N TYR A 150 -8.98 5.98 -5.75
CA TYR A 150 -8.14 5.59 -6.88
C TYR A 150 -8.33 4.11 -7.27
N ASN A 151 -7.95 3.73 -8.51
CA ASN A 151 -8.23 2.42 -9.12
C ASN A 151 -7.86 1.20 -8.25
N GLY A 152 -6.70 1.22 -7.58
CA GLY A 152 -6.27 0.17 -6.65
C GLY A 152 -6.95 0.18 -5.28
N GLU A 153 -7.71 1.22 -4.94
CA GLU A 153 -8.34 1.44 -3.65
C GLU A 153 -9.81 1.03 -3.57
N HIS A 154 -10.46 0.90 -4.73
CA HIS A 154 -11.91 0.77 -4.76
C HIS A 154 -12.39 -0.53 -4.11
N SER A 155 -11.86 -1.71 -4.46
CA SER A 155 -12.49 -2.96 -4.04
C SER A 155 -11.56 -3.93 -3.30
N PRO A 156 -11.65 -4.00 -1.96
CA PRO A 156 -11.04 -5.07 -1.18
C PRO A 156 -11.49 -6.46 -1.63
N LEU A 157 -12.75 -6.61 -2.07
CA LEU A 157 -13.26 -7.88 -2.60
C LEU A 157 -12.47 -8.35 -3.82
N MET A 158 -12.25 -7.48 -4.81
CA MET A 158 -11.46 -7.84 -5.99
C MET A 158 -10.00 -8.15 -5.63
N CYS A 159 -9.43 -7.41 -4.65
CA CYS A 159 -8.11 -7.70 -4.13
C CYS A 159 -8.04 -9.08 -3.46
N LEU A 160 -9.07 -9.48 -2.71
CA LEU A 160 -9.14 -10.81 -2.09
C LEU A 160 -9.27 -11.94 -3.12
N ILE A 161 -10.00 -11.72 -4.22
CA ILE A 161 -10.01 -12.67 -5.35
C ILE A 161 -8.61 -12.79 -5.96
N GLY A 162 -7.93 -11.65 -6.18
CA GLY A 162 -6.53 -11.65 -6.61
C GLY A 162 -5.60 -12.37 -5.63
N ALA A 163 -5.83 -12.20 -4.32
CA ALA A 163 -5.08 -12.89 -3.27
C ALA A 163 -5.28 -14.41 -3.35
N LEU A 164 -6.52 -14.87 -3.53
CA LEU A 164 -6.81 -16.28 -3.69
C LEU A 164 -6.07 -16.86 -4.89
N ILE A 165 -6.07 -16.17 -6.03
CA ILE A 165 -5.34 -16.58 -7.23
C ILE A 165 -3.84 -16.69 -6.92
N LEU A 166 -3.23 -15.65 -6.34
CA LEU A 166 -1.79 -15.63 -6.03
C LEU A 166 -1.36 -16.68 -5.00
N ILE A 167 -2.22 -17.00 -4.03
CA ILE A 167 -1.97 -18.05 -3.04
C ILE A 167 -2.07 -19.43 -3.71
N VAL A 168 -3.08 -19.66 -4.55
CA VAL A 168 -3.27 -20.94 -5.26
C VAL A 168 -2.14 -21.18 -6.26
N THR A 169 -1.66 -20.15 -6.95
CA THR A 169 -0.51 -20.26 -7.86
C THR A 169 0.83 -20.38 -7.13
N GLY A 170 0.85 -20.24 -5.79
CA GLY A 170 2.06 -20.35 -4.98
C GLY A 170 3.05 -19.19 -5.13
N THR A 171 2.66 -18.11 -5.83
CA THR A 171 3.49 -16.91 -6.03
C THR A 171 3.41 -15.95 -4.85
N GLY A 172 2.25 -15.88 -4.18
CA GLY A 172 2.01 -15.02 -3.03
C GLY A 172 2.05 -15.77 -1.70
N SER A 173 2.75 -15.21 -0.71
CA SER A 173 2.77 -15.76 0.65
C SER A 173 1.53 -15.38 1.44
N TRP A 174 0.65 -16.35 1.71
CA TRP A 174 -0.52 -16.15 2.57
C TRP A 174 -0.16 -15.68 3.98
N LYS A 175 1.04 -16.01 4.48
CA LYS A 175 1.53 -15.59 5.81
C LYS A 175 1.74 -14.08 5.90
N ILE A 176 2.24 -13.47 4.81
CA ILE A 176 2.42 -12.02 4.76
C ILE A 176 1.05 -11.36 4.72
N ILE A 177 0.16 -11.82 3.84
CA ILE A 177 -1.20 -11.26 3.69
C ILE A 177 -1.95 -11.30 5.02
N VAL A 178 -2.05 -12.47 5.65
CA VAL A 178 -2.72 -12.63 6.95
C VAL A 178 -2.00 -11.82 8.03
N GLY A 179 -0.66 -11.75 7.99
CA GLY A 179 0.13 -10.92 8.89
C GLY A 179 -0.24 -9.43 8.78
N VAL A 180 -0.38 -8.89 7.57
CA VAL A 180 -0.74 -7.48 7.35
C VAL A 180 -2.14 -7.18 7.88
N PHE A 181 -3.14 -7.99 7.53
CA PHE A 181 -4.50 -7.81 8.04
C PHE A 181 -4.57 -7.98 9.57
N GLY A 182 -3.87 -8.98 10.12
CA GLY A 182 -3.81 -9.21 11.56
C GLY A 182 -3.11 -8.09 12.32
N GLY A 183 -2.00 -7.58 11.80
CA GLY A 183 -1.26 -6.46 12.37
C GLY A 183 -2.07 -5.15 12.34
N ALA A 184 -2.77 -4.88 11.23
CA ALA A 184 -3.64 -3.72 11.10
C ALA A 184 -4.84 -3.81 12.05
N TYR A 185 -5.49 -4.98 12.13
CA TYR A 185 -6.61 -5.20 13.05
C TYR A 185 -6.18 -5.10 14.51
N GLY A 186 -5.06 -5.74 14.88
CA GLY A 186 -4.52 -5.67 16.24
C GLY A 186 -4.14 -4.26 16.66
N MET A 187 -3.50 -3.49 15.78
CA MET A 187 -3.19 -2.09 16.04
C MET A 187 -4.44 -1.22 16.12
N GLY A 188 -5.42 -1.45 15.23
CA GLY A 188 -6.71 -0.76 15.27
C GLY A 188 -7.48 -1.03 16.57
N LEU A 189 -7.44 -2.24 17.11
CA LEU A 189 -8.03 -2.56 18.41
C LEU A 189 -7.31 -1.84 19.55
N LEU A 190 -5.98 -1.82 19.52
CA LEU A 190 -5.17 -1.12 20.51
C LEU A 190 -5.50 0.38 20.52
N LEU A 191 -5.56 1.01 19.35
CA LEU A 191 -5.89 2.44 19.24
C LEU A 191 -7.32 2.76 19.65
N ASN A 192 -8.28 1.87 19.41
CA ASN A 192 -9.65 2.03 19.91
C ASN A 192 -9.71 2.09 21.45
N ILE A 193 -8.87 1.31 22.14
CA ILE A 193 -8.78 1.34 23.61
C ILE A 193 -8.13 2.64 24.09
N LEU A 194 -7.15 3.17 23.34
CA LEU A 194 -6.40 4.37 23.68
C LEU A 194 -6.97 5.66 23.07
N ALA A 195 -8.17 5.61 22.48
CA ALA A 195 -8.63 6.63 21.54
C ALA A 195 -8.81 8.03 22.15
N GLY A 196 -9.18 8.11 23.44
CA GLY A 196 -9.53 9.39 24.08
C GLY A 196 -10.54 10.17 23.24
N ASP A 197 -10.21 11.42 22.90
CA ASP A 197 -11.05 12.31 22.07
C ASP A 197 -10.69 12.30 20.57
N ASN A 198 -9.73 11.47 20.14
CA ASN A 198 -9.30 11.42 18.74
C ASN A 198 -10.27 10.55 17.93
N ALA A 199 -11.06 11.20 17.07
CA ALA A 199 -12.07 10.54 16.23
C ALA A 199 -11.47 9.43 15.36
N PHE A 200 -10.25 9.62 14.83
CA PHE A 200 -9.65 8.62 13.95
C PHE A 200 -9.09 7.41 14.72
N MET A 201 -8.71 7.58 15.98
CA MET A 201 -8.37 6.46 16.88
C MET A 201 -9.60 5.68 17.33
N ALA A 202 -10.74 6.37 17.50
CA ALA A 202 -12.01 5.78 17.92
C ALA A 202 -12.76 5.05 16.79
N MET A 203 -12.20 5.04 15.57
CA MET A 203 -12.81 4.35 14.44
C MET A 203 -12.74 2.83 14.64
N PRO A 204 -13.86 2.09 14.44
CA PRO A 204 -13.86 0.65 14.68
C PRO A 204 -12.79 -0.07 13.85
N ALA A 205 -12.04 -0.96 14.49
CA ALA A 205 -10.82 -1.55 13.93
C ALA A 205 -11.01 -2.23 12.56
N TYR A 206 -12.20 -2.80 12.32
CA TYR A 206 -12.53 -3.47 11.06
C TYR A 206 -12.63 -2.51 9.87
N TYR A 207 -12.92 -1.21 10.09
CA TYR A 207 -12.90 -0.22 9.01
C TYR A 207 -11.49 -0.05 8.44
N HIS A 208 -10.44 -0.10 9.27
CA HIS A 208 -9.07 0.02 8.79
C HIS A 208 -8.68 -1.04 7.76
N LEU A 209 -9.32 -2.22 7.78
CA LEU A 209 -9.04 -3.32 6.86
C LEU A 209 -9.65 -3.11 5.47
N VAL A 210 -10.74 -2.36 5.40
CA VAL A 210 -11.56 -2.20 4.20
C VAL A 210 -11.31 -0.86 3.53
N ILE A 211 -10.93 0.17 4.29
CA ILE A 211 -10.65 1.50 3.74
C ILE A 211 -9.22 1.60 3.19
N GLY A 212 -9.11 2.34 2.08
CA GLY A 212 -7.85 2.72 1.48
C GLY A 212 -7.08 1.56 0.83
N GLY A 213 -5.84 1.84 0.44
CA GLY A 213 -4.99 0.89 -0.30
C GLY A 213 -4.50 -0.33 0.48
N LEU A 214 -5.05 -0.61 1.67
CA LEU A 214 -4.52 -1.66 2.55
C LEU A 214 -4.59 -3.04 1.89
N ALA A 215 -5.76 -3.41 1.37
CA ALA A 215 -5.96 -4.71 0.74
C ALA A 215 -5.08 -4.87 -0.51
N PHE A 216 -5.00 -3.82 -1.34
CA PHE A 216 -4.18 -3.81 -2.54
C PHE A 216 -2.68 -3.94 -2.21
N GLY A 217 -2.18 -3.11 -1.30
CA GLY A 217 -0.78 -3.16 -0.87
C GLY A 217 -0.43 -4.48 -0.18
N ALA A 218 -1.33 -5.06 0.61
CA ALA A 218 -1.12 -6.35 1.26
C ALA A 218 -0.99 -7.50 0.25
N VAL A 219 -1.78 -7.48 -0.82
CA VAL A 219 -1.90 -8.60 -1.77
C VAL A 219 -0.93 -8.50 -2.95
N PHE A 220 -0.69 -7.30 -3.48
CA PHE A 220 0.07 -7.13 -4.73
C PHE A 220 1.46 -6.54 -4.52
N MET A 221 1.75 -5.99 -3.33
CA MET A 221 3.00 -5.25 -3.10
C MET A 221 3.82 -5.80 -1.93
N ALA A 222 3.18 -6.15 -0.82
CA ALA A 222 3.85 -6.74 0.33
C ALA A 222 4.28 -8.20 0.08
N THR A 223 3.62 -8.90 -0.84
CA THR A 223 3.97 -10.28 -1.22
C THR A 223 4.98 -10.35 -2.37
N ASP A 224 5.65 -9.25 -2.72
CA ASP A 224 6.70 -9.26 -3.73
C ASP A 224 7.86 -10.18 -3.29
N PRO A 225 8.14 -11.26 -4.02
CA PRO A 225 9.09 -12.29 -3.58
C PRO A 225 10.54 -11.80 -3.53
N VAL A 226 10.87 -10.70 -4.19
CA VAL A 226 12.24 -10.16 -4.19
C VAL A 226 12.52 -9.34 -2.94
N THR A 227 11.55 -8.52 -2.52
CA THR A 227 11.76 -7.49 -1.49
C THR A 227 11.23 -7.89 -0.11
N ALA A 228 10.37 -8.92 -0.04
CA ALA A 228 9.85 -9.45 1.21
C ALA A 228 10.85 -10.34 1.97
N ALA A 229 10.55 -10.57 3.26
CA ALA A 229 11.30 -11.51 4.08
C ALA A 229 11.17 -12.96 3.56
N GLN A 230 12.29 -13.67 3.49
CA GLN A 230 12.40 -14.99 2.90
C GLN A 230 12.11 -16.12 3.89
N THR A 231 12.40 -15.92 5.18
CA THR A 231 12.23 -16.97 6.18
C THR A 231 10.76 -17.19 6.57
N GLU A 232 10.38 -18.44 6.86
CA GLU A 232 8.98 -18.78 7.16
C GLU A 232 8.41 -18.11 8.42
N THR A 233 9.25 -17.85 9.43
CA THR A 233 8.87 -17.05 10.60
C THR A 233 9.03 -15.55 10.35
N GLY A 234 10.01 -15.14 9.53
CA GLY A 234 10.21 -13.74 9.16
C GLY A 234 9.02 -13.16 8.40
N LYS A 235 8.40 -13.95 7.51
CA LYS A 235 7.17 -13.58 6.78
C LYS A 235 6.04 -13.12 7.71
N TRP A 236 5.89 -13.74 8.88
CA TRP A 236 4.89 -13.34 9.88
C TRP A 236 5.23 -12.00 10.52
N TYR A 237 6.45 -11.82 11.01
CA TYR A 237 6.88 -10.56 11.62
C TYR A 237 6.82 -9.40 10.62
N TYR A 238 7.30 -9.63 9.40
CA TYR A 238 7.27 -8.68 8.30
C TYR A 238 5.83 -8.21 8.01
N GLY A 239 4.89 -9.15 7.79
CA GLY A 239 3.49 -8.80 7.54
C GLY A 239 2.84 -8.06 8.71
N ILE A 240 3.01 -8.56 9.95
CA ILE A 240 2.42 -7.95 11.16
C ILE A 240 2.93 -6.51 11.33
N LEU A 241 4.23 -6.28 11.15
CA LEU A 241 4.83 -4.94 11.25
C LEU A 241 4.30 -3.99 10.18
N ILE A 242 4.16 -4.43 8.92
CA ILE A 242 3.54 -3.61 7.86
C ILE A 242 2.14 -3.16 8.27
N GLY A 243 1.31 -4.10 8.74
CA GLY A 243 -0.06 -3.80 9.17
C GLY A 243 -0.11 -2.80 10.33
N MET A 244 0.73 -3.01 11.35
CA MET A 244 0.81 -2.12 12.51
C MET A 244 1.29 -0.72 12.12
N PHE A 245 2.38 -0.61 11.34
CA PHE A 245 2.89 0.68 10.89
C PHE A 245 1.91 1.40 9.97
N THR A 246 1.16 0.67 9.14
CA THR A 246 0.13 1.28 8.28
C THR A 246 -0.92 2.01 9.12
N VAL A 247 -1.45 1.38 10.17
CA VAL A 247 -2.45 1.99 11.05
C VAL A 247 -1.85 3.11 11.90
N LEU A 248 -0.61 2.94 12.39
CA LEU A 248 0.10 3.98 13.13
C LEU A 248 0.29 5.24 12.28
N ILE A 249 0.79 5.10 11.04
CA ILE A 249 1.00 6.22 10.14
C ILE A 249 -0.34 6.90 9.82
N ARG A 250 -1.39 6.14 9.53
CA ARG A 250 -2.73 6.69 9.29
C ARG A 250 -3.17 7.62 10.42
N VAL A 251 -3.11 7.14 11.66
CA VAL A 251 -3.73 7.81 12.79
C VAL A 251 -2.88 8.96 13.35
N PHE A 252 -1.56 8.81 13.37
CA PHE A 252 -0.66 9.81 13.95
C PHE A 252 -0.12 10.83 12.93
N ASN A 253 -0.29 10.60 11.63
CA ASN A 253 0.17 11.51 10.59
C ASN A 253 -1.00 12.15 9.84
N PRO A 254 -1.50 13.32 10.30
CA PRO A 254 -2.66 13.97 9.69
C PRO A 254 -2.42 14.47 8.27
N ALA A 255 -1.15 14.70 7.87
CA ALA A 255 -0.83 15.10 6.51
C ALA A 255 -1.04 13.96 5.50
N TYR A 256 -0.97 12.70 5.96
CA TYR A 256 -0.79 11.52 5.11
C TYR A 256 -1.75 10.40 5.50
N PRO A 257 -3.01 10.48 5.05
CA PRO A 257 -4.05 9.56 5.47
C PRO A 257 -3.87 8.15 4.89
N GLU A 258 -2.95 7.91 3.95
CA GLU A 258 -2.61 6.58 3.44
C GLU A 258 -1.21 6.11 3.88
N GLY A 259 -1.16 5.22 4.87
CA GLY A 259 0.11 4.77 5.47
C GLY A 259 0.79 3.56 4.82
N ILE A 260 0.13 2.83 3.90
CA ILE A 260 0.62 1.51 3.49
C ILE A 260 1.89 1.55 2.63
N MET A 261 2.00 2.53 1.72
CA MET A 261 3.19 2.70 0.88
C MET A 261 4.45 2.86 1.75
N LEU A 262 4.39 3.79 2.72
CA LEU A 262 5.51 4.08 3.60
C LEU A 262 5.82 2.88 4.52
N ALA A 263 4.79 2.20 5.02
CA ALA A 263 4.96 1.00 5.84
C ALA A 263 5.65 -0.14 5.09
N ILE A 264 5.25 -0.43 3.84
CA ILE A 264 5.89 -1.47 3.02
C ILE A 264 7.34 -1.09 2.71
N LEU A 265 7.60 0.14 2.24
CA LEU A 265 8.97 0.58 1.91
C LEU A 265 9.90 0.50 3.13
N LEU A 266 9.41 0.92 4.30
CA LEU A 266 10.14 0.80 5.57
C LEU A 266 10.47 -0.67 5.85
N MET A 267 9.48 -1.55 5.74
CA MET A 267 9.66 -2.96 6.06
C MET A 267 10.50 -3.72 5.04
N ASN A 268 10.54 -3.29 3.78
CA ASN A 268 11.45 -3.85 2.78
C ASN A 268 12.92 -3.63 3.18
N VAL A 269 13.24 -2.44 3.71
CA VAL A 269 14.59 -2.15 4.23
C VAL A 269 14.91 -2.99 5.48
N PHE A 270 13.90 -3.27 6.32
CA PHE A 270 14.07 -4.11 7.51
C PHE A 270 13.97 -5.63 7.23
N ALA A 271 13.51 -6.07 6.06
CA ALA A 271 13.32 -7.47 5.75
C ALA A 271 14.61 -8.31 5.91
N PRO A 272 15.79 -7.87 5.42
CA PRO A 272 17.05 -8.59 5.63
C PRO A 272 17.43 -8.70 7.12
N LEU A 273 17.13 -7.68 7.91
CA LEU A 273 17.40 -7.67 9.34
C LEU A 273 16.53 -8.69 10.08
N ILE A 274 15.24 -8.77 9.73
CA ILE A 274 14.31 -9.77 10.28
C ILE A 274 14.83 -11.18 9.99
N ASP A 275 15.22 -11.44 8.74
CA ASP A 275 15.73 -12.76 8.34
C ASP A 275 17.04 -13.10 9.05
N TYR A 276 17.95 -12.14 9.22
CA TYR A 276 19.19 -12.34 9.97
C TYR A 276 18.94 -12.80 11.42
N PHE A 277 18.01 -12.16 12.12
CA PHE A 277 17.67 -12.55 13.50
C PHE A 277 17.03 -13.93 13.57
N VAL A 278 16.12 -14.24 12.63
CA VAL A 278 15.46 -15.55 12.54
C VAL A 278 16.48 -16.67 12.29
N VAL A 279 17.39 -16.49 11.33
CA VAL A 279 18.41 -17.47 10.98
C VAL A 279 19.39 -17.67 12.14
N SER A 280 19.82 -16.57 12.77
CA SER A 280 20.72 -16.61 13.92
C SER A 280 20.09 -17.37 15.10
N ALA A 281 18.82 -17.09 15.42
CA ALA A 281 18.10 -17.79 16.47
C ALA A 281 17.96 -19.30 16.17
N ASN A 282 17.70 -19.67 14.91
CA ASN A 282 17.66 -21.07 14.48
C ASN A 282 19.03 -21.75 14.63
N LYS A 283 20.13 -21.07 14.25
CA LYS A 283 21.49 -21.60 14.42
C LYS A 283 21.79 -21.88 15.89
N THR A 284 21.50 -20.94 16.79
CA THR A 284 21.69 -21.11 18.24
C THR A 284 20.86 -22.26 18.81
N ARG A 285 19.59 -22.41 18.39
CA ARG A 285 18.73 -23.53 18.80
C ARG A 285 19.26 -24.88 18.34
N ARG A 286 19.80 -24.97 17.11
CA ARG A 286 20.41 -26.20 16.58
C ARG A 286 21.68 -26.57 17.35
N LEU A 287 22.54 -25.61 17.64
CA LEU A 287 23.76 -25.84 18.42
C LEU A 287 23.45 -26.36 19.82
N LYS A 288 22.47 -25.77 20.52
CA LYS A 288 22.05 -26.23 21.85
C LYS A 288 21.51 -27.67 21.87
N ARG A 289 20.91 -28.14 20.78
CA ARG A 289 20.43 -29.52 20.64
C ARG A 289 21.54 -30.52 20.30
N ALA A 290 22.63 -30.05 19.69
CA ALA A 290 23.77 -30.90 19.33
C ALA A 290 24.77 -31.10 20.48
N THR A 291 24.71 -30.25 21.51
CA THR A 291 25.53 -30.32 22.72
C THR A 291 24.89 -31.11 23.87
N VAL A 292 23.72 -31.73 23.65
CA VAL A 292 23.06 -32.67 24.58
C VAL A 292 23.28 -34.08 24.05
#